data_AF-M7ZGU4-F1
#
_entry.id   AF-M7ZGU4-F1
#
_cell.length_a   1.000
_cell.length_b   1.000
_cell.length_c   1.000
_cell.angle_alpha   90.00
_cell.angle_beta   90.00
_cell.angle_gamma   90.00
#
_symmetry.space_group_name_H-M   'P 1'
#
loop_
_entity.id
_entity.type
_entity.pdbx_description
1 polymer ?
#
loop_
_entity_poly.entity_id
_entity_poly.type
_entity_poly.pdbx_seq_one_letter_code
_entity_poly.pdbx_strand_id
1 'polypeptide(L)' 'MSIRPLLLPEPPGEVDRAPEIFAGGVAAVRRAVVIGNGCAGAENQCLGLVRALGLADRLTLYLSVASRIAI' A
#
# COMPACT_ATOMS: atom_id res chain seq x y z
N MET A 1 10.66 -19.11 24.19
CA MET A 1 10.13 -19.53 22.87
C MET A 1 11.25 -19.40 21.85
N SER A 2 11.60 -20.48 21.16
CA SER A 2 12.62 -20.48 20.10
C SER A 2 11.95 -20.13 18.77
N ILE A 3 12.35 -19.03 18.14
CA ILE A 3 11.94 -18.68 16.78
C ILE A 3 12.94 -19.33 15.83
N ARG A 4 12.46 -20.23 14.97
CA ARG A 4 13.24 -20.70 13.82
C ARG A 4 12.84 -19.85 12.61
N PRO A 5 13.76 -19.09 12.01
CA PRO A 5 13.45 -18.35 10.79
C PRO A 5 13.10 -19.32 9.66
N LEU A 6 12.01 -19.04 8.94
CA LEU A 6 11.66 -19.73 7.70
C LEU A 6 12.65 -19.30 6.62
N LEU A 7 13.52 -20.23 6.19
CA LEU A 7 14.37 -20.05 5.02
C LEU A 7 13.52 -20.28 3.78
N LEU A 8 13.19 -19.21 3.06
CA LEU A 8 12.60 -19.31 1.73
C LEU A 8 13.67 -19.80 0.74
N PRO A 9 13.30 -20.64 -0.25
CA PRO A 9 14.21 -21.02 -1.31
C PRO A 9 14.71 -19.78 -2.07
N GLU A 10 15.98 -19.78 -2.44
CA GLU A 10 16.56 -18.70 -3.25
C GLU A 10 15.76 -18.56 -4.56
N PRO A 11 15.31 -17.34 -4.90
CA PRO A 11 14.54 -17.13 -6.11
C PRO A 11 15.38 -17.53 -7.33
N PRO A 12 14.77 -18.19 -8.34
CA PRO A 12 15.49 -18.54 -9.56
C PRO A 12 16.11 -17.28 -10.18
N GLY A 13 17.40 -17.37 -10.51
CA GLY A 13 18.26 -16.25 -10.85
C GLY A 13 17.73 -15.35 -11.98
N GLU A 14 18.05 -14.07 -11.82
CA GLU A 14 17.92 -12.98 -12.78
C GLU A 14 16.58 -12.84 -13.51
N VAL A 15 15.76 -11.93 -12.99
CA VAL A 15 15.14 -10.93 -13.86
C VAL A 15 15.48 -9.56 -13.30
N ASP A 16 16.62 -9.04 -13.77
CA ASP A 16 17.01 -7.63 -13.67
C ASP A 16 16.05 -6.71 -14.45
N ARG A 17 14.95 -7.27 -14.98
CA ARG A 17 13.81 -6.52 -15.50
C ARG A 17 12.76 -6.40 -14.41
N ALA A 18 12.57 -5.18 -13.93
CA ALA A 18 11.33 -4.81 -13.26
C ALA A 18 10.14 -5.36 -14.09
N PRO A 19 9.11 -5.94 -13.44
CA PRO A 19 7.92 -6.45 -14.14
C PRO A 19 7.42 -5.44 -15.18
N GLU A 20 7.01 -5.87 -16.38
CA GLU A 20 6.68 -4.97 -17.51
C GLU A 20 5.62 -3.90 -17.18
N ILE A 21 4.78 -4.16 -16.17
CA ILE A 21 3.88 -3.17 -15.54
C ILE A 21 4.61 -1.90 -15.05
N PHE A 22 5.90 -1.98 -14.77
CA PHE A 22 6.79 -0.88 -14.39
C PHE A 22 7.74 -0.46 -15.52
N ALA A 23 7.56 -0.95 -16.76
CA ALA A 23 8.38 -0.54 -17.91
C ALA A 23 8.28 0.98 -18.19
N GLY A 24 7.23 1.65 -17.70
CA GLY A 24 7.09 3.11 -17.68
C GLY A 24 7.77 3.83 -16.52
N GLY A 25 8.56 3.12 -15.70
CA GLY A 25 9.19 3.61 -14.48
C GLY A 25 8.38 3.30 -13.20
N VAL A 26 9.07 3.41 -12.05
CA VAL A 26 8.58 3.12 -10.68
C VAL A 26 7.42 4.05 -10.24
N ALA A 27 6.96 4.95 -11.11
CA ALA A 27 5.88 5.92 -10.88
C ALA A 27 4.66 5.69 -11.81
N ALA A 28 4.31 4.42 -12.08
CA ALA A 28 3.14 4.09 -12.90
C ALA A 28 1.83 4.66 -12.34
N VAL A 29 1.71 4.78 -11.01
CA VAL A 29 0.51 5.27 -10.34
C VAL A 29 0.59 6.78 -10.13
N ARG A 30 -0.14 7.53 -10.97
CA ARG A 30 -0.17 9.00 -10.92
C ARG A 30 -1.21 9.54 -9.93
N ARG A 31 -2.25 8.75 -9.63
CA ARG A 31 -3.39 9.08 -8.77
C ARG A 31 -3.91 7.80 -8.13
N ALA A 32 -4.25 7.85 -6.85
CA ALA A 32 -4.89 6.74 -6.14
C ALA A 32 -5.98 7.30 -5.21
N VAL A 33 -7.08 6.55 -5.06
CA VAL A 33 -8.10 6.79 -4.05
C VAL A 33 -8.10 5.57 -3.14
N VAL A 34 -7.90 5.79 -1.85
CA VAL A 34 -7.86 4.72 -0.83
C VAL A 34 -9.04 4.90 0.10
N ILE A 35 -9.84 3.85 0.26
CA ILE A 35 -11.02 3.85 1.12
C ILE A 35 -10.72 2.95 2.32
N GLY A 36 -10.49 3.56 3.48
CA GLY A 36 -10.30 2.85 4.74
C GLY A 36 -11.64 2.41 5.36
N ASN A 37 -11.62 1.33 6.13
CA ASN A 37 -12.79 0.82 6.85
C ASN A 37 -12.99 1.45 8.25
N GLY A 38 -12.19 2.45 8.62
CA GLY A 38 -12.24 3.13 9.92
C GLY A 38 -11.54 2.40 11.08
N CYS A 39 -10.87 1.26 10.84
CA CYS A 39 -10.02 0.62 11.84
C CYS A 39 -8.63 1.28 11.88
N ALA A 40 -8.12 1.62 13.07
CA ALA A 40 -6.81 2.26 13.24
C ALA A 40 -5.64 1.48 12.59
N GLY A 41 -5.71 0.13 12.58
CA GLY A 41 -4.71 -0.70 11.90
C GLY A 41 -4.78 -0.57 10.37
N ALA A 42 -5.99 -0.46 9.81
CA ALA A 42 -6.20 -0.28 8.39
C ALA A 42 -5.74 1.10 7.92
N GLU A 43 -5.91 2.14 8.74
CA GLU A 43 -5.43 3.51 8.43
C GLU A 43 -3.92 3.57 8.23
N ASN A 44 -3.15 2.97 9.15
CA ASN A 44 -1.69 2.91 9.03
C ASN A 44 -1.23 2.13 7.79
N GLN A 45 -1.93 1.05 7.45
CA GLN A 45 -1.66 0.29 6.22
C GLN A 45 -1.98 1.11 4.96
N CYS A 46 -3.10 1.83 4.94
CA CYS A 46 -3.46 2.74 3.85
C CYS A 46 -2.39 3.82 3.65
N LEU A 47 -1.88 4.40 4.74
CA LEU A 47 -0.80 5.39 4.68
C LEU A 47 0.51 4.79 4.16
N GLY A 48 0.86 3.58 4.60
CA GLY A 48 2.01 2.83 4.09
C GLY A 48 1.91 2.55 2.58
N LEU A 49 0.72 2.19 2.10
CA LEU A 49 0.45 1.96 0.69
C LEU A 49 0.63 3.24 -0.14
N VAL A 50 0.07 4.38 0.30
CA VAL A 50 0.25 5.67 -0.41
C VAL A 50 1.73 6.04 -0.54
N ARG A 51 2.54 5.78 0.51
CA ARG A 51 3.98 6.01 0.48
C ARG A 51 4.70 5.08 -0.50
N ALA A 52 4.36 3.79 -0.50
CA ALA A 52 4.93 2.81 -1.42
C ALA A 52 4.61 3.13 -2.89
N LEU A 53 3.47 3.79 -3.15
CA LEU A 53 3.09 4.28 -4.48
C LEU A 53 3.77 5.59 -4.90
N GLY A 54 4.60 6.20 -4.04
CA GLY A 54 5.25 7.49 -4.35
C GLY A 54 4.29 8.69 -4.35
N LEU A 55 3.15 8.58 -3.66
CA LEU A 55 2.10 9.61 -3.62
C LEU A 55 2.06 10.39 -2.30
N ALA A 56 3.11 10.27 -1.47
CA ALA A 56 3.17 10.88 -0.14
C ALA A 56 3.01 12.41 -0.16
N ASP A 57 3.59 13.08 -1.15
CA ASP A 57 3.55 14.55 -1.28
C ASP A 57 2.23 15.07 -1.91
N ARG A 58 1.33 14.17 -2.32
CA ARG A 58 0.05 14.50 -2.98
C ARG A 58 -1.15 13.85 -2.28
N LEU A 59 -1.06 13.72 -0.96
CA LEU A 59 -2.12 13.14 -0.13
C LEU A 59 -3.14 14.21 0.28
N THR A 60 -4.41 13.97 -0.04
CA THR A 60 -5.55 14.69 0.55
C THR A 60 -6.41 13.69 1.32
N LEU A 61 -6.62 13.94 2.60
CA LEU A 61 -7.42 13.09 3.47
C LEU A 61 -8.86 13.59 3.52
N TYR A 62 -9.80 12.69 3.23
CA TYR A 62 -11.25 12.94 3.38
C TYR A 62 -11.76 12.12 4.55
N LEU A 63 -12.29 12.80 5.57
CA LEU A 63 -12.92 12.17 6.72
C LEU A 63 -14.43 12.09 6.49
N SER A 64 -14.98 10.87 6.39
CA SER A 64 -16.42 10.65 6.42
C SER A 64 -16.88 10.49 7.86
N VAL A 65 -17.49 11.54 8.41
CA VAL A 65 -18.17 11.44 9.72
C VAL A 65 -19.51 10.79 9.45
N ALA A 66 -19.66 9.52 9.84
CA ALA A 66 -20.96 8.86 9.77
C ALA A 66 -21.94 9.59 10.70
N SER A 67 -22.77 10.46 10.12
CA SER A 67 -23.92 11.01 10.81
C SER A 67 -24.84 9.84 11.10
N ARG A 68 -24.91 9.39 12.36
CA ARG A 68 -25.93 8.42 12.76
C ARG A 68 -27.29 9.06 12.53
N ILE A 69 -27.96 8.69 11.45
CA ILE A 69 -29.41 8.77 11.38
C ILE A 69 -29.88 7.53 12.15
N ALA A 70 -30.17 7.72 13.44
CA ALA A 70 -31.03 6.80 14.16
C ALA A 70 -32.46 7.04 13.65
N ILE A 71 -33.07 6.02 13.04
CA ILE A 71 -34.50 5.99 12.70
C ILE A 71 -35.22 5.29 13.85
#